data_AF-A0A927X0U9-F1
#
_entry.id   AF-A0A927X0U9-F1
#
_cell.length_a   1.000
_cell.length_b   1.000
_cell.length_c   1.000
_cell.angle_alpha   90.00
_cell.angle_beta   90.00
_cell.angle_gamma   90.00
#
_symmetry.space_group_name_H-M   'P 1'
#
loop_
_entity.id
_entity.type
_entity.pdbx_description
1 polymer ?
#
loop_
_entity_poly.entity_id
_entity_poly.type
_entity_poly.pdbx_seq_one_letter_code
_entity_poly.pdbx_strand_id
1 'polypeptide(L)' 'MNFNKALQFITDNNIQPEAVFELVEKVKNMDLSNEDNIRSVIRDVSKLAGKPIDKAQEDNIVREIMKNGVNDNLFNML' A
#
# COMPACT_ATOMS: atom_id res chain seq x y z
N MET A 1 -1.31 -15.02 -1.40
CA MET A 1 -2.19 -13.86 -1.19
C MET A 1 -3.62 -14.32 -0.94
N ASN A 2 -4.12 -14.17 0.28
CA ASN A 2 -5.51 -14.51 0.62
C ASN A 2 -6.42 -13.33 0.25
N PHE A 3 -7.09 -13.41 -0.89
CA PHE A 3 -8.04 -12.38 -1.38
C PHE A 3 -9.09 -11.98 -0.34
N ASN A 4 -9.54 -12.94 0.50
CA ASN A 4 -10.44 -12.67 1.62
C ASN A 4 -9.88 -11.66 2.63
N LYS A 5 -8.58 -11.68 2.92
CA LYS A 5 -7.96 -10.70 3.84
C LYS A 5 -7.89 -9.31 3.22
N ALA A 6 -7.63 -9.23 1.92
CA ALA A 6 -7.65 -7.96 1.20
C ALA A 6 -9.06 -7.34 1.21
N LEU A 7 -10.11 -8.14 0.94
CA LEU A 7 -11.50 -7.70 1.00
C LEU A 7 -11.93 -7.24 2.41
N GLN A 8 -11.48 -7.93 3.44
CA GLN A 8 -11.79 -7.57 4.83
C GLN A 8 -11.13 -6.24 5.20
N PHE A 9 -9.86 -6.04 4.82
CA PHE A 9 -9.16 -4.77 5.02
C PHE A 9 -9.84 -3.59 4.30
N ILE A 10 -10.32 -3.80 3.07
CA ILE A 10 -11.08 -2.79 2.30
C ILE A 10 -12.36 -2.40 3.05
N THR A 11 -13.08 -3.39 3.57
CA THR A 11 -14.35 -3.20 4.28
C THR A 11 -14.14 -2.54 5.64
N ASP A 12 -13.16 -3.00 6.42
CA ASP A 12 -12.87 -2.51 7.77
C ASP A 12 -12.35 -1.06 7.77
N ASN A 13 -11.64 -0.66 6.71
CA ASN A 13 -11.11 0.70 6.56
C ASN A 13 -11.96 1.59 5.63
N ASN A 14 -13.16 1.12 5.27
CA ASN A 14 -14.12 1.86 4.43
C ASN A 14 -13.53 2.34 3.08
N ILE A 15 -12.58 1.58 2.54
CA ILE A 15 -11.87 1.90 1.31
C ILE A 15 -12.79 1.59 0.13
N GLN A 16 -12.92 2.53 -0.81
CA GLN A 16 -13.69 2.29 -2.02
C GLN A 16 -13.01 1.20 -2.86
N PRO A 17 -13.72 0.13 -3.30
CA PRO A 17 -13.15 -0.93 -4.12
C PRO A 17 -12.46 -0.40 -5.39
N GLU A 18 -13.02 0.65 -5.99
CA GLU A 18 -12.47 1.36 -7.15
C GLU A 18 -11.09 1.91 -6.86
N ALA A 19 -10.89 2.49 -5.68
CA ALA A 19 -9.61 3.06 -5.28
C ALA A 19 -8.54 2.00 -5.03
N VAL A 20 -8.94 0.82 -4.55
CA VAL A 20 -8.03 -0.34 -4.46
C VAL A 20 -7.69 -0.88 -5.84
N PHE A 21 -8.65 -0.91 -6.75
CA PHE A 21 -8.42 -1.36 -8.12
C PHE A 21 -7.46 -0.42 -8.86
N GLU A 22 -7.66 0.89 -8.74
CA GLU A 22 -6.75 1.91 -9.26
C GLU A 22 -5.34 1.75 -8.67
N LEU A 23 -5.24 1.49 -7.37
CA LEU A 23 -3.95 1.25 -6.70
C LEU A 23 -3.24 0.02 -7.29
N VAL A 24 -3.95 -1.10 -7.43
CA VAL A 24 -3.39 -2.34 -7.98
C VAL A 24 -2.94 -2.14 -9.43
N GLU A 25 -3.74 -1.47 -10.26
CA GLU A 25 -3.38 -1.09 -11.62
C GLU A 25 -2.14 -0.19 -11.67
N LYS A 26 -2.05 0.80 -10.78
CA LYS A 26 -0.92 1.72 -10.67
C LYS A 26 0.35 0.98 -10.27
N VAL A 27 0.30 0.14 -9.25
CA VAL A 27 1.42 -0.69 -8.77
C VAL A 27 1.89 -1.68 -9.84
N LYS A 28 0.95 -2.28 -10.59
CA LYS A 28 1.27 -3.26 -11.65
C LYS A 28 1.99 -2.65 -12.84
N ASN A 29 1.73 -1.37 -13.15
CA ASN A 29 2.35 -0.64 -14.24
C ASN A 29 3.54 0.24 -13.79
N MET A 30 3.81 0.32 -12.49
CA MET A 30 4.84 1.16 -11.90
C MET A 30 6.10 0.36 -11.60
N ASP A 31 7.26 0.98 -11.82
CA ASP A 31 8.53 0.38 -11.45
C ASP A 31 8.72 0.48 -9.93
N LEU A 32 8.47 -0.65 -9.25
CA LEU A 32 8.66 -0.85 -7.81
C LEU A 32 10.15 -0.95 -7.42
N SER A 33 11.07 -0.78 -8.36
CA SER A 33 12.50 -0.61 -8.07
C SER A 33 12.85 0.83 -7.70
N ASN A 34 11.94 1.77 -7.98
CA ASN A 34 12.14 3.20 -7.71
C ASN A 34 11.46 3.60 -6.38
N GLU A 35 12.24 4.17 -5.47
CA GLU A 35 11.80 4.62 -4.15
C GLU A 35 10.68 5.67 -4.21
N ASP A 36 10.76 6.62 -5.14
CA ASP A 36 9.79 7.72 -5.26
C ASP A 36 8.42 7.23 -5.71
N ASN A 37 8.44 6.20 -6.56
CA ASN A 37 7.25 5.49 -7.02
C ASN A 37 6.57 4.75 -5.86
N ILE A 38 7.35 3.98 -5.09
CA ILE A 38 6.87 3.27 -3.90
C ILE A 38 6.27 4.26 -2.89
N ARG A 39 6.98 5.36 -2.62
CA ARG A 39 6.55 6.40 -1.68
C ARG A 39 5.20 7.01 -2.09
N SER A 40 5.03 7.29 -3.38
CA SER A 40 3.78 7.83 -3.92
C SER A 40 2.60 6.87 -3.73
N VAL A 41 2.82 5.58 -3.99
CA VAL A 41 1.81 4.53 -3.77
C VAL A 41 1.41 4.47 -2.30
N ILE A 42 2.35 4.41 -1.37
CA ILE A 42 2.07 4.31 0.07
C ILE A 42 1.23 5.51 0.55
N ARG A 43 1.54 6.73 0.10
CA ARG A 43 0.74 7.93 0.42
C ARG A 43 -0.67 7.85 -0.11
N ASP A 44 -0.83 7.37 -1.34
CA ASP A 44 -2.14 7.20 -1.94
C ASP A 44 -2.96 6.17 -1.13
N VAL A 45 -2.36 5.03 -0.74
CA VAL A 45 -3.03 4.05 0.14
C VAL A 45 -3.40 4.64 1.50
N SER A 46 -2.47 5.33 2.15
CA SER A 46 -2.67 5.96 3.46
C SER A 46 -3.86 6.93 3.43
N LYS A 47 -3.99 7.74 2.37
CA LYS A 47 -5.12 8.64 2.15
C LYS A 47 -6.42 7.86 1.92
N LEU A 48 -6.36 6.81 1.10
CA LEU A 48 -7.53 5.97 0.78
C LEU A 48 -8.05 5.22 2.00
N ALA A 49 -7.15 4.74 2.87
CA ALA A 49 -7.47 4.08 4.12
C ALA A 49 -7.89 5.05 5.23
N GLY A 50 -7.82 6.37 4.99
CA GLY A 50 -8.08 7.38 6.02
C GLY A 50 -7.11 7.33 7.21
N LYS A 51 -5.97 6.64 7.04
CA LYS A 51 -4.95 6.47 8.08
C LYS A 51 -3.73 7.31 7.74
N PRO A 52 -3.58 8.52 8.32
CA PRO A 52 -2.39 9.31 8.11
C PRO A 52 -1.18 8.57 8.69
N ILE A 53 -0.18 8.33 7.85
CA ILE A 53 1.12 7.80 8.27
C ILE A 53 2.10 8.96 8.48
N ASP A 54 2.96 8.83 9.48
CA ASP A 54 4.07 9.77 9.64
C ASP A 54 5.23 9.44 8.68
N LYS A 55 6.18 10.37 8.55
CA LYS A 55 7.32 10.22 7.65
C LYS A 55 8.24 9.05 8.02
N ALA A 56 8.35 8.73 9.30
CA ALA A 56 9.21 7.64 9.76
C ALA A 56 8.59 6.26 9.43
N GLN A 57 7.28 6.14 9.57
CA GLN A 57 6.49 4.99 9.13
C GLN A 57 6.58 4.82 7.62
N GLU A 58 6.38 5.91 6.87
CA GLU A 58 6.53 5.93 5.40
C GLU A 58 7.92 5.41 4.99
N ASP A 59 8.99 5.98 5.52
CA ASP A 59 10.37 5.57 5.19
C ASP A 59 10.66 4.11 5.57
N ASN A 60 10.06 3.61 6.65
CA ASN A 60 10.23 2.21 7.05
C ASN A 60 9.53 1.25 6.07
N ILE A 61 8.31 1.58 5.66
CA ILE A 61 7.52 0.81 4.69
C ILE A 61 8.24 0.81 3.33
N VAL A 62 8.74 1.96 2.89
CA VAL A 62 9.51 2.10 1.65
C VAL A 62 10.75 1.21 1.65
N ARG A 63 11.54 1.23 2.73
CA ARG A 63 12.75 0.40 2.85
C ARG A 63 12.43 -1.09 2.82
N GLU A 64 11.36 -1.51 3.49
CA GLU A 64 10.93 -2.90 3.49
C GLU A 64 10.50 -3.37 2.09
N ILE A 65 9.76 -2.54 1.35
CA ILE A 65 9.41 -2.84 -0.05
C ILE A 65 10.65 -2.92 -0.94
N MET A 66 11.59 -1.98 -0.81
CA MET A 66 12.82 -1.99 -1.59
C MET A 66 13.71 -3.21 -1.29
N LYS A 67 13.73 -3.67 -0.04
CA LYS A 67 14.59 -4.77 0.40
C LYS A 67 13.97 -6.14 0.13
N ASN A 68 12.69 -6.29 0.40
CA ASN A 68 11.99 -7.57 0.46
C ASN A 68 10.85 -7.71 -0.56
N GLY A 69 10.58 -6.67 -1.35
CA GLY A 69 9.42 -6.59 -2.25
C GLY A 69 8.10 -6.41 -1.50
N VAL A 70 7.00 -6.36 -2.24
CA VAL A 70 5.64 -6.33 -1.66
C VAL A 70 5.34 -7.70 -1.04
N ASN A 71 5.38 -7.79 0.29
CA ASN A 71 5.08 -9.01 1.04
C ASN A 71 3.81 -8.85 1.89
N ASP A 72 3.26 -9.98 2.37
CA ASP A 72 2.03 -9.98 3.17
C ASP A 72 2.17 -9.19 4.50
N ASN A 73 3.40 -8.91 4.96
CA ASN A 73 3.64 -8.10 6.17
C ASN A 73 3.32 -6.62 5.96
N LEU A 74 3.32 -6.14 4.71
CA LEU A 74 3.07 -4.74 4.38
C LEU A 74 1.69 -4.27 4.83
N PHE A 75 0.67 -5.11 4.66
CA PHE A 75 -0.71 -4.81 5.09
C PHE A 75 -0.85 -4.70 6.60
N ASN A 76 0.04 -5.34 7.37
CA ASN A 76 0.02 -5.25 8.84
C ASN A 76 0.71 -3.96 9.34
N MET A 77 1.41 -3.22 8.46
CA MET A 77 2.12 -1.99 8.80
C MET A 77 1.29 -0.72 8.52
N LEU A 78 0.13 -0.84 7.85
CA LEU A 78 -0.80 0.24 7.50
C LEU A 78 -2.03 0.23 8.41
#